data_AF-A0A6M3JQY8-F1
#
_entry.id   AF-A0A6M3JQY8-F1
#
_cell.length_a   1.000
_cell.length_b   1.000
_cell.length_c   1.000
_cell.angle_alpha   90.00
_cell.angle_beta   90.00
_cell.angle_gamma   90.00
#
_symmetry.space_group_name_H-M   'P 1'
#
loop_
_entity.id
_entity.type
_entity.pdbx_description
1 polymer ?
#
loop_
_entity_poly.entity_id
_entity_poly.type
_entity_poly.pdbx_seq_one_letter_code
_entity_poly.pdbx_strand_id
1 'polypeptide(L)'
;MNEYHKIQTVFKRNPENKFRTLLEGEYAIPEFEYLKDNLWVFTEKVDGTNIRIMWNHETKRLTFGGKTDRAQIQASLFKELQEMFFVQRFEQSYPETSMCLYGEGYGAKIQKGGGNYRPDQSFVLFDVKIGEWWLKRDDVESVAFQLGIEIVPVLSEGSLSEMVWRVKDGFLSQWGAFQAEGLVARPIIELTARNGQRIITKIKCKDFRCP
;
A
#
# COMPACT_ATOMS: atom_id res chain seq x y z
N MET A 1 -2.09 -16.31 -9.24
CA MET A 1 -2.92 -15.66 -8.19
C MET A 1 -2.29 -14.30 -7.93
N ASN A 2 -3.00 -13.20 -8.17
CA ASN A 2 -2.45 -11.84 -8.09
C ASN A 2 -2.85 -11.12 -6.80
N GLU A 3 -3.27 -11.82 -5.75
CA GLU A 3 -3.70 -11.20 -4.50
C GLU A 3 -2.54 -10.48 -3.81
N TYR A 4 -2.81 -9.31 -3.23
CA TYR A 4 -1.79 -8.56 -2.51
C TYR A 4 -1.54 -9.17 -1.13
N HIS A 5 -0.27 -9.35 -0.78
CA HIS A 5 0.11 -10.02 0.46
C HIS A 5 -0.34 -9.20 1.69
N LYS A 6 -0.65 -9.91 2.78
CA LYS A 6 -0.95 -9.25 4.06
C LYS A 6 0.35 -8.70 4.64
N ILE A 7 0.44 -7.37 4.74
CA ILE A 7 1.56 -6.71 5.42
C ILE A 7 1.44 -6.91 6.95
N GLN A 8 2.50 -7.43 7.57
CA GLN A 8 2.62 -7.60 9.02
C GLN A 8 2.99 -6.28 9.70
N THR A 9 2.65 -6.13 10.98
CA THR A 9 3.05 -4.93 11.73
C THR A 9 4.43 -5.11 12.35
N VAL A 10 5.12 -4.01 12.70
CA VAL A 10 6.51 -4.03 13.19
C VAL A 10 6.69 -4.95 14.40
N PHE A 11 5.77 -4.87 15.37
CA PHE A 11 5.84 -5.62 16.63
C PHE A 11 4.72 -6.64 16.77
N LYS A 12 4.89 -7.60 17.68
CA LYS A 12 3.82 -8.51 18.10
C LYS A 12 2.67 -7.74 18.72
N ARG A 13 1.47 -8.30 18.61
CA ARG A 13 0.25 -7.76 19.21
C ARG A 13 0.11 -8.28 20.64
N ASN A 14 -0.32 -7.42 21.57
CA ASN A 14 -0.50 -7.81 22.97
C ASN A 14 -1.75 -8.72 23.13
N PRO A 15 -1.59 -9.99 23.54
CA PRO A 15 -2.74 -10.89 23.75
C PRO A 15 -3.63 -10.47 24.92
N GLU A 16 -3.08 -9.80 25.94
CA GLU A 16 -3.80 -9.43 27.16
C GLU A 16 -4.94 -8.43 26.91
N ASN A 17 -4.80 -7.60 25.87
CA ASN A 17 -5.81 -6.59 25.50
C ASN A 17 -6.56 -6.93 24.22
N LYS A 18 -6.71 -8.23 23.90
CA LYS A 18 -7.38 -8.71 22.69
C LYS A 18 -6.71 -8.18 21.41
N PHE A 19 -5.37 -8.13 21.40
CA PHE A 19 -4.56 -7.73 20.25
C PHE A 19 -4.82 -6.28 19.79
N ARG A 20 -5.22 -5.40 20.71
CA ARG A 20 -5.49 -4.00 20.40
C ARG A 20 -4.20 -3.20 20.23
N THR A 21 -3.24 -3.39 21.14
CA THR A 21 -1.95 -2.69 21.10
C THR A 21 -0.79 -3.60 20.71
N LEU A 22 0.40 -3.02 20.61
CA LEU A 22 1.66 -3.71 20.32
C LEU A 22 2.47 -3.94 21.59
N LEU A 23 3.29 -5.00 21.57
CA LEU A 23 4.35 -5.26 22.54
C LEU A 23 5.62 -4.58 22.02
N GLU A 24 5.85 -3.32 22.43
CA GLU A 24 6.99 -2.53 21.95
C GLU A 24 8.32 -3.24 22.25
N GLY A 25 9.18 -3.33 21.23
CA GLY A 25 10.45 -4.07 21.31
C GLY A 25 10.36 -5.55 20.95
N GLU A 26 9.17 -6.15 20.97
CA GLU A 26 8.98 -7.54 20.50
C GLU A 26 8.66 -7.56 19.00
N TYR A 27 9.69 -7.64 18.16
CA TYR A 27 9.53 -7.69 16.71
C TYR A 27 8.67 -8.87 16.24
N ALA A 28 7.88 -8.60 15.21
CA ALA A 28 6.90 -9.57 14.71
C ALA A 28 7.54 -10.74 13.95
N ILE A 29 8.72 -10.52 13.36
CA ILE A 29 9.58 -11.53 12.73
C ILE A 29 11.07 -11.17 12.98
N PRO A 30 11.99 -12.16 12.97
CA PRO A 30 13.43 -11.92 13.17
C PRO A 30 14.04 -10.96 12.15
N GLU A 31 13.56 -10.95 10.90
CA GLU A 31 14.06 -10.07 9.85
C GLU A 31 13.80 -8.59 10.16
N PHE A 32 12.68 -8.26 10.81
CA PHE A 32 12.42 -6.88 11.23
C PHE A 32 13.37 -6.46 12.35
N GLU A 33 13.67 -7.36 13.28
CA GLU A 33 14.63 -7.09 14.36
C GLU A 33 16.05 -6.91 13.79
N TYR A 34 16.46 -7.79 12.88
CA TYR A 34 17.77 -7.76 12.24
C TYR A 34 17.98 -6.48 11.41
N LEU A 35 16.93 -6.03 10.70
CA LEU A 35 16.97 -4.88 9.81
C LEU A 35 16.51 -3.57 10.46
N LYS A 36 16.26 -3.54 11.77
CA LYS A 36 15.62 -2.40 12.45
C LYS A 36 16.39 -1.09 12.28
N ASP A 37 17.72 -1.17 12.21
CA ASP A 37 18.65 -0.03 12.14
C ASP A 37 19.08 0.28 10.69
N ASN A 38 18.63 -0.50 9.70
CA ASN A 38 18.84 -0.20 8.28
C ASN A 38 17.94 0.97 7.83
N LEU A 39 18.20 1.50 6.63
CA LEU A 39 17.34 2.49 6.01
C LEU A 39 16.11 1.86 5.35
N TRP A 40 14.96 2.43 5.67
CA TRP A 40 13.65 2.09 5.13
C TRP A 40 13.01 3.33 4.51
N VAL A 41 12.25 3.12 3.45
CA VAL A 41 11.41 4.13 2.83
C VAL A 41 10.03 4.08 3.47
N PHE A 42 9.53 5.22 3.92
CA PHE A 42 8.20 5.34 4.51
C PHE A 42 7.23 6.01 3.53
N THR A 43 6.08 5.37 3.37
CA THR A 43 4.92 5.94 2.69
C THR A 43 3.75 6.00 3.66
N GLU A 44 2.83 6.95 3.42
CA GLU A 44 1.59 6.99 4.19
C GLU A 44 0.80 5.69 3.97
N LYS A 45 0.33 5.09 5.05
CA LYS A 45 -0.69 4.05 4.93
C LYS A 45 -2.03 4.73 4.67
N VAL A 46 -2.44 4.78 3.41
CA VAL A 46 -3.74 5.32 3.00
C VAL A 46 -4.87 4.43 3.52
N ASP A 47 -5.94 5.05 4.05
CA ASP A 47 -7.12 4.36 4.58
C ASP A 47 -8.24 4.33 3.53
N GLY A 48 -8.42 3.17 2.89
CA GLY A 48 -9.44 2.96 1.88
C GLY A 48 -9.78 1.48 1.70
N THR A 49 -9.68 1.01 0.46
CA THR A 49 -9.79 -0.41 0.13
C THR A 49 -8.73 -0.80 -0.89
N ASN A 50 -8.13 -1.98 -0.73
CA ASN A 50 -7.14 -2.45 -1.68
C ASN A 50 -7.78 -2.76 -3.04
N ILE A 51 -7.18 -2.22 -4.11
CA ILE A 51 -7.58 -2.40 -5.50
C ILE A 51 -6.41 -2.94 -6.32
N ARG A 52 -6.74 -3.82 -7.26
CA ARG A 52 -5.85 -4.42 -8.25
C ARG A 52 -6.32 -4.07 -9.64
N ILE A 53 -5.44 -3.52 -10.47
CA ILE A 53 -5.67 -3.29 -11.90
C ILE A 53 -4.77 -4.24 -12.67
N MET A 54 -5.36 -5.17 -13.40
CA MET A 54 -4.65 -6.25 -14.07
C MET A 54 -4.72 -6.04 -15.58
N TRP A 55 -3.58 -5.72 -16.17
CA TRP A 55 -3.40 -5.60 -17.61
C TRP A 55 -2.85 -6.90 -18.19
N ASN A 56 -3.55 -7.46 -19.17
CA ASN A 56 -3.06 -8.58 -19.96
C ASN A 56 -2.83 -8.10 -21.40
N HIS A 57 -1.57 -8.02 -21.80
CA HIS A 57 -1.17 -7.49 -23.10
C HIS A 57 -1.50 -8.41 -24.28
N GLU A 58 -1.66 -9.71 -24.05
CA GLU A 58 -1.97 -10.68 -25.12
C GLU A 58 -3.45 -10.60 -25.51
N THR A 59 -4.32 -10.54 -24.51
CA THR A 59 -5.78 -10.48 -24.66
C THR A 59 -6.33 -9.06 -24.74
N LYS A 60 -5.45 -8.05 -24.59
CA LYS A 60 -5.80 -6.63 -24.56
C LYS A 60 -6.90 -6.28 -23.56
N ARG A 61 -6.86 -6.93 -22.39
CA ARG A 61 -7.92 -6.85 -21.38
C ARG A 61 -7.43 -6.22 -20.09
N LEU A 62 -8.22 -5.27 -19.58
CA LEU A 62 -8.15 -4.79 -18.21
C LEU A 62 -9.15 -5.54 -17.32
N THR A 63 -8.70 -5.92 -16.13
CA THR A 63 -9.55 -6.49 -15.08
C THR A 63 -9.32 -5.75 -13.77
N PHE A 64 -10.39 -5.49 -13.03
CA PHE A 64 -10.35 -4.81 -11.74
C PHE A 64 -10.71 -5.81 -10.63
N GLY A 65 -9.93 -5.83 -9.55
CA GLY A 65 -10.17 -6.71 -8.41
C GLY A 65 -9.98 -5.99 -7.08
N GLY A 66 -10.70 -6.42 -6.04
CA GLY A 66 -10.41 -6.00 -4.66
C GLY A 66 -9.22 -6.78 -4.08
N LYS A 67 -9.03 -6.72 -2.76
CA LYS A 67 -7.94 -7.43 -2.05
C LYS A 67 -7.78 -8.91 -2.41
N THR A 68 -8.92 -9.61 -2.51
CA THR A 68 -9.01 -11.02 -2.88
C THR A 68 -9.82 -11.16 -4.15
N ASP A 69 -9.75 -12.31 -4.83
CA ASP A 69 -10.50 -12.53 -6.08
C ASP A 69 -12.02 -12.58 -5.84
N ARG A 70 -12.45 -12.83 -4.60
CA ARG A 70 -13.85 -12.81 -4.15
C ARG A 70 -14.30 -11.44 -3.62
N ALA A 71 -13.39 -10.50 -3.42
CA ALA A 71 -13.72 -9.20 -2.85
C ALA A 71 -14.51 -8.36 -3.88
N GLN A 72 -15.68 -7.87 -3.47
CA GLN A 72 -16.49 -6.99 -4.29
C GLN A 72 -16.01 -5.55 -4.17
N ILE A 73 -15.84 -4.89 -5.32
CA ILE A 73 -15.55 -3.46 -5.39
C ILE A 73 -16.88 -2.71 -5.31
N GLN A 74 -16.93 -1.63 -4.52
CA GLN A 74 -18.12 -0.77 -4.43
C GLN A 74 -18.44 -0.20 -5.82
N ALA A 75 -19.71 -0.21 -6.22
CA ALA A 75 -20.12 0.15 -7.58
C ALA A 75 -19.67 1.55 -8.02
N SER A 76 -19.71 2.53 -7.11
CA SER A 76 -19.23 3.89 -7.39
C SER A 76 -17.73 3.92 -7.68
N LEU A 77 -16.93 3.19 -6.89
CA LEU A 77 -15.48 3.11 -7.07
C LEU A 77 -15.15 2.34 -8.34
N PHE A 78 -15.89 1.27 -8.64
CA PHE A 78 -15.69 0.50 -9.87
C PHE A 78 -15.92 1.37 -11.11
N LYS A 79 -16.98 2.20 -11.11
CA LYS A 79 -17.24 3.15 -12.19
C LYS A 79 -16.07 4.12 -12.38
N GLU A 80 -15.58 4.71 -11.28
CA GLU A 80 -14.42 5.61 -11.32
C GLU A 80 -13.18 4.90 -11.90
N LEU A 81 -12.89 3.67 -11.47
CA LEU A 81 -11.77 2.89 -12.01
C LEU A 81 -11.91 2.63 -13.52
N GLN A 82 -13.12 2.40 -14.02
CA GLN A 82 -13.34 2.24 -15.46
C GLN A 82 -13.10 3.53 -16.24
N GLU A 83 -13.39 4.69 -15.63
CA GLU A 83 -13.13 6.01 -16.22
C GLU A 83 -11.66 6.41 -16.13
N MET A 84 -10.92 5.95 -15.12
CA MET A 84 -9.49 6.23 -14.98
C MET A 84 -8.60 5.36 -15.89
N PHE A 85 -8.97 4.09 -16.10
CA PHE A 85 -8.09 3.10 -16.74
C PHE A 85 -8.61 2.66 -18.11
N PHE A 86 -7.97 3.16 -19.17
CA PHE A 86 -8.30 2.84 -20.56
C PHE A 86 -7.33 1.84 -21.18
N VAL A 87 -7.86 0.83 -21.87
CA VAL A 87 -7.08 -0.21 -22.56
C VAL A 87 -6.04 0.41 -23.50
N GLN A 88 -6.42 1.41 -24.29
CA GLN A 88 -5.55 2.05 -25.28
C GLN A 88 -4.27 2.63 -24.66
N ARG A 89 -4.35 3.16 -23.43
CA ARG A 89 -3.18 3.73 -22.75
C ARG A 89 -2.18 2.64 -22.35
N PHE A 90 -2.67 1.49 -21.92
CA PHE A 90 -1.84 0.33 -21.63
C PHE A 90 -1.27 -0.30 -22.90
N GLU A 91 -2.03 -0.34 -23.99
CA GLU A 91 -1.52 -0.83 -25.28
C GLU A 91 -0.37 0.02 -25.82
N GLN A 92 -0.50 1.35 -25.70
CA GLN A 92 0.53 2.27 -26.16
C GLN A 92 1.78 2.24 -25.28
N SER A 93 1.60 2.19 -23.95
CA SER A 93 2.73 2.26 -23.01
C SER A 93 3.39 0.90 -22.76
N TYR A 94 2.59 -0.17 -22.81
CA TYR A 94 2.99 -1.53 -22.43
C TYR A 94 2.44 -2.59 -23.41
N PRO A 95 2.80 -2.50 -24.70
CA PRO A 95 2.23 -3.36 -25.76
C PRO A 95 2.53 -4.85 -25.55
N GLU A 96 3.64 -5.17 -24.88
CA GLU A 96 4.20 -6.52 -24.72
C GLU A 96 4.40 -6.91 -23.25
N THR A 97 3.75 -6.20 -22.32
CA THR A 97 4.01 -6.38 -20.89
C THR A 97 2.72 -6.48 -20.10
N SER A 98 2.41 -7.69 -19.61
CA SER A 98 1.33 -7.91 -18.66
C SER A 98 1.78 -7.49 -17.26
N MET A 99 0.90 -6.83 -16.51
CA MET A 99 1.22 -6.33 -15.17
C MET A 99 0.01 -6.28 -14.26
N CYS A 100 0.27 -6.28 -12.96
CA CYS A 100 -0.72 -6.00 -11.93
C CYS A 100 -0.29 -4.76 -11.15
N LEU A 101 -1.10 -3.71 -11.21
CA LEU A 101 -0.98 -2.52 -10.37
C LEU A 101 -1.73 -2.78 -9.07
N TYR A 102 -1.11 -2.39 -7.97
CA TYR A 102 -1.68 -2.44 -6.64
C TYR A 102 -1.75 -1.03 -6.07
N GLY A 103 -2.95 -0.65 -5.65
CA GLY A 103 -3.20 0.65 -5.07
C GLY A 103 -4.34 0.62 -4.07
N GLU A 104 -4.60 1.79 -3.52
CA GLU A 104 -5.71 2.02 -2.61
C GLU A 104 -6.81 2.77 -3.36
N GLY A 105 -8.01 2.18 -3.40
CA GLY A 105 -9.22 2.93 -3.68
C GLY A 105 -9.57 3.75 -2.45
N TYR A 106 -9.56 5.07 -2.55
CA TYR A 106 -9.67 5.98 -1.41
C TYR A 106 -10.55 7.20 -1.74
N GLY A 107 -10.96 7.92 -0.70
CA GLY A 107 -11.90 9.04 -0.82
C GLY A 107 -13.24 8.81 -0.13
N ALA A 108 -14.19 9.72 -0.37
CA ALA A 108 -15.45 9.74 0.34
C ALA A 108 -16.26 8.46 0.15
N LYS A 109 -16.95 8.04 1.23
CA LYS A 109 -17.86 6.88 1.28
C LYS A 109 -17.20 5.50 1.13
N ILE A 110 -15.88 5.41 0.95
CA ILE A 110 -15.17 4.10 0.91
C ILE A 110 -14.93 3.58 2.33
N GLN A 111 -14.32 4.41 3.18
CA GLN A 111 -14.12 4.15 4.61
C GLN A 111 -14.55 5.34 5.45
N LYS A 112 -14.73 5.13 6.76
CA LYS A 112 -14.97 6.22 7.71
C LYS A 112 -13.77 7.17 7.72
N GLY A 113 -14.00 8.45 7.46
CA GLY A 113 -12.92 9.45 7.34
C GLY A 113 -12.28 9.54 5.95
N GLY A 114 -12.68 8.68 4.99
CA GLY A 114 -12.18 8.72 3.62
C GLY A 114 -12.41 10.08 2.92
N GLY A 115 -13.48 10.78 3.29
CA GLY A 115 -13.79 12.12 2.78
C GLY A 115 -12.78 13.21 3.16
N ASN A 116 -11.90 12.94 4.14
CA ASN A 116 -10.82 13.86 4.50
C ASN A 116 -9.69 13.86 3.45
N TYR A 117 -9.49 12.76 2.74
CA TYR A 117 -8.50 12.69 1.66
C TYR A 117 -9.00 13.44 0.43
N ARG A 118 -10.26 13.23 0.06
CA ARG A 118 -10.92 13.85 -1.10
C ARG A 118 -12.44 13.65 -1.08
N PRO A 119 -13.23 14.57 -1.66
CA PRO A 119 -14.69 14.51 -1.66
C PRO A 119 -15.27 13.46 -2.63
N ASP A 120 -14.51 13.07 -3.65
CA ASP A 120 -14.81 12.03 -4.63
C ASP A 120 -14.11 10.70 -4.28
N GLN A 121 -14.17 9.72 -5.17
CA GLN A 121 -13.45 8.44 -5.04
C GLN A 121 -12.34 8.41 -6.08
N SER A 122 -11.23 7.76 -5.78
CA SER A 122 -10.14 7.59 -6.74
C SER A 122 -9.23 6.44 -6.37
N PHE A 123 -8.13 6.31 -7.10
CA PHE A 123 -7.11 5.29 -6.94
C PHE A 123 -5.73 5.93 -6.80
N VAL A 124 -4.96 5.46 -5.82
CA VAL A 124 -3.56 5.84 -5.65
C VAL A 124 -2.66 4.60 -5.65
N LEU A 125 -1.68 4.57 -6.55
CA LEU A 125 -0.76 3.44 -6.76
C LEU A 125 0.25 3.34 -5.62
N PHE A 126 0.58 2.11 -5.18
CA PHE A 126 1.69 1.89 -4.24
C PHE A 126 2.62 0.73 -4.62
N ASP A 127 2.23 -0.15 -5.56
CA ASP A 127 3.07 -1.25 -6.04
C ASP A 127 2.69 -1.67 -7.45
N VAL A 128 3.65 -2.25 -8.16
CA VAL A 128 3.43 -2.92 -9.45
C VAL A 128 4.15 -4.25 -9.45
N LYS A 129 3.50 -5.29 -9.97
CA LYS A 129 4.10 -6.61 -10.21
C LYS A 129 4.08 -6.96 -11.70
N ILE A 130 5.23 -7.39 -12.23
CA ILE A 130 5.40 -7.90 -13.60
C ILE A 130 6.02 -9.30 -13.52
N GLY A 131 5.28 -10.33 -13.92
CA GLY A 131 5.70 -11.71 -13.70
C GLY A 131 5.98 -11.97 -12.21
N GLU A 132 7.23 -12.29 -11.88
CA GLU A 132 7.67 -12.48 -10.49
C GLU A 132 8.33 -11.25 -9.85
N TRP A 133 8.48 -10.17 -10.60
CA TRP A 133 9.16 -8.97 -10.14
C TRP A 133 8.18 -8.00 -9.49
N TRP A 134 8.45 -7.65 -8.24
CA TRP A 134 7.95 -6.42 -7.65
C TRP A 134 8.86 -5.28 -8.12
N LEU A 135 8.27 -4.29 -8.77
CA LEU A 135 9.05 -3.21 -9.37
C LEU A 135 9.68 -2.32 -8.30
N LYS A 136 10.86 -1.78 -8.62
CA LYS A 136 11.52 -0.77 -7.78
C LYS A 136 10.70 0.51 -7.76
N ARG A 137 10.94 1.36 -6.77
CA ARG A 137 10.19 2.62 -6.61
C ARG A 137 10.18 3.48 -7.87
N ASP A 138 11.35 3.70 -8.48
CA ASP A 138 11.48 4.53 -9.69
C ASP A 138 10.72 3.96 -10.89
N ASP A 139 10.66 2.63 -11.00
CA ASP A 139 9.89 1.95 -12.04
C ASP A 139 8.38 2.07 -11.79
N VAL A 140 7.94 1.98 -10.53
CA VAL A 140 6.54 2.21 -10.15
C VAL A 140 6.14 3.67 -10.43
N GLU A 141 7.01 4.65 -10.17
CA GLU A 141 6.81 6.06 -10.50
C GLU A 141 6.73 6.28 -12.01
N SER A 142 7.61 5.63 -12.77
CA SER A 142 7.57 5.63 -14.24
C SER A 142 6.25 5.07 -14.76
N VAL A 143 5.74 3.98 -14.16
CA VAL A 143 4.44 3.41 -14.49
C VAL A 143 3.31 4.38 -14.19
N ALA A 144 3.31 4.99 -13.01
CA ALA A 144 2.32 5.99 -12.62
C ALA A 144 2.31 7.18 -13.59
N PHE A 145 3.48 7.70 -13.97
CA PHE A 145 3.63 8.79 -14.91
C PHE A 145 3.09 8.45 -16.31
N GLN A 146 3.51 7.32 -16.88
CA GLN A 146 3.05 6.89 -18.20
C GLN A 146 1.53 6.67 -18.24
N LEU A 147 0.97 6.09 -17.18
CA LEU A 147 -0.46 5.85 -17.03
C LEU A 147 -1.24 7.06 -16.50
N GLY A 148 -0.57 8.14 -16.12
CA GLY A 148 -1.16 9.39 -15.64
C GLY A 148 -2.05 9.18 -14.42
N ILE A 149 -1.60 8.32 -13.51
CA ILE A 149 -2.28 8.00 -12.25
C ILE A 149 -1.45 8.50 -11.07
N GLU A 150 -2.12 8.76 -9.95
CA GLU A 150 -1.44 9.16 -8.73
C GLU A 150 -0.68 7.97 -8.09
N ILE A 151 0.39 8.29 -7.38
CA ILE A 151 1.19 7.35 -6.60
C ILE A 151 1.31 7.85 -5.16
N VAL A 152 1.31 6.94 -4.19
CA VAL A 152 1.51 7.29 -2.78
C VAL A 152 2.92 7.90 -2.66
N PRO A 153 3.06 9.15 -2.18
CA PRO A 153 4.35 9.81 -2.09
C PRO A 153 5.22 9.18 -1.01
N VAL A 154 6.53 9.23 -1.22
CA VAL A 154 7.50 8.96 -0.16
C VAL A 154 7.47 10.11 0.83
N LEU A 155 7.34 9.79 2.13
CA LEU A 155 7.28 10.79 3.19
C LEU A 155 8.66 11.12 3.74
N SER A 156 9.48 10.09 3.94
CA SER A 156 10.81 10.18 4.51
C SER A 156 11.48 8.81 4.46
N GLU A 157 12.75 8.79 4.82
CA GLU A 157 13.53 7.57 5.07
C GLU A 157 13.94 7.52 6.53
N GLY A 158 14.20 6.32 7.06
CA GLY A 158 14.69 6.12 8.41
C GLY A 158 14.71 4.66 8.85
N SER A 159 15.07 4.44 10.10
CA SER A 159 15.03 3.16 10.82
C SER A 159 13.60 2.78 11.25
N LEU A 160 13.36 1.50 11.54
CA LEU A 160 12.07 1.06 12.09
C LEU A 160 11.77 1.71 13.45
N SER A 161 12.80 2.04 14.23
CA SER A 161 12.65 2.76 15.51
C SER A 161 12.10 4.17 15.30
N GLU A 162 12.60 4.90 14.30
CA GLU A 162 12.10 6.24 13.95
C GLU A 162 10.67 6.20 13.40
N MET A 163 10.35 5.18 12.58
CA MET A 163 8.98 4.93 12.12
C MET A 163 8.01 4.75 13.31
N VAL A 164 8.39 3.93 14.29
CA VAL A 164 7.61 3.68 15.51
C VAL A 164 7.39 4.97 16.29
N TRP A 165 8.44 5.74 16.53
CA TRP A 165 8.37 7.01 17.28
C TRP A 165 7.42 8.01 16.60
N ARG A 166 7.57 8.22 15.29
CA ARG A 166 6.73 9.12 14.50
C ARG A 166 5.25 8.72 14.53
N VAL A 167 4.94 7.43 14.43
CA VAL A 167 3.54 6.97 14.42
C VAL A 167 2.92 6.98 15.82
N LYS A 168 3.73 6.80 16.86
CA LYS A 168 3.28 6.85 18.26
C LYS A 168 2.82 8.25 18.66
N ASP A 169 3.56 9.29 18.28
CA ASP A 169 3.13 10.69 18.46
C ASP A 169 1.92 11.03 17.58
N GLY A 170 1.84 10.38 16.41
CA GLY A 170 0.88 10.69 15.37
C GLY A 170 1.39 11.79 14.46
N PHE A 171 0.86 11.85 13.24
CA PHE A 171 1.29 12.85 12.26
C PHE A 171 0.12 13.19 11.33
N LEU A 172 0.20 14.36 10.69
CA LEU A 172 -0.77 14.80 9.70
C LEU A 172 -0.58 14.08 8.37
N SER A 173 -1.69 13.77 7.71
CA SER A 173 -1.71 13.20 6.37
C SER A 173 -1.12 14.17 5.34
N GLN A 174 -0.50 13.63 4.29
CA GLN A 174 -0.10 14.43 3.13
C GLN A 174 -1.30 14.99 2.36
N TRP A 175 -2.48 14.37 2.48
CA TRP A 175 -3.68 14.80 1.78
C TRP A 175 -4.46 15.88 2.53
N GLY A 176 -4.05 16.28 3.73
CA GLY A 176 -4.68 17.40 4.43
C GLY A 176 -4.44 17.43 5.94
N ALA A 177 -5.06 18.42 6.59
CA ALA A 177 -4.94 18.67 8.02
C ALA A 177 -5.78 17.70 8.87
N PHE A 178 -5.52 16.40 8.76
CA PHE A 178 -6.11 15.34 9.58
C PHE A 178 -5.06 14.29 9.94
N GLN A 179 -5.33 13.49 10.98
CA GLN A 179 -4.41 12.46 11.41
C GLN A 179 -4.32 11.32 10.39
N ALA A 180 -3.10 11.00 9.94
CA ALA A 180 -2.82 9.86 9.08
C ALA A 180 -3.10 8.52 9.78
N GLU A 181 -3.47 7.49 9.02
CA GLU A 181 -3.74 6.16 9.61
C GLU A 181 -2.47 5.54 10.20
N GLY A 182 -1.34 5.73 9.52
CA GLY A 182 -0.07 5.11 9.86
C GLY A 182 0.93 5.16 8.71
N LEU A 183 1.98 4.33 8.81
CA LEU A 183 3.02 4.20 7.81
C LEU A 183 3.12 2.77 7.28
N VAL A 184 3.49 2.64 6.02
CA VAL A 184 4.04 1.42 5.42
C VAL A 184 5.53 1.64 5.21
N ALA A 185 6.34 0.63 5.50
CA ALA A 185 7.78 0.71 5.35
C ALA A 185 8.33 -0.48 4.56
N ARG A 186 9.26 -0.19 3.67
CA ARG A 186 10.07 -1.18 2.94
C ARG A 186 11.54 -0.84 3.11
N PRO A 187 12.46 -1.82 3.23
CA PRO A 187 13.88 -1.49 3.22
C PRO A 187 14.23 -0.85 1.87
N ILE A 188 15.18 0.08 1.83
CA ILE A 188 15.63 0.73 0.57
C ILE A 188 16.01 -0.32 -0.50
N ILE A 189 16.64 -1.41 -0.05
CA ILE A 189 16.88 -2.59 -0.88
C ILE A 189 15.79 -3.61 -0.55
N GLU A 190 14.87 -3.87 -1.48
CA GLU A 190 13.81 -4.85 -1.24
C GLU A 190 14.38 -6.27 -1.08
N LEU A 191 13.94 -6.94 -0.02
CA LEU A 191 14.38 -8.28 0.36
C LEU A 191 13.20 -9.24 0.42
N THR A 192 13.48 -10.53 0.28
CA THR A 192 12.54 -11.62 0.55
C THR A 192 13.02 -12.46 1.72
N ALA A 193 12.09 -12.87 2.57
CA ALA A 193 12.32 -13.86 3.61
C ALA A 193 12.54 -15.26 3.00
N ARG A 194 13.01 -16.20 3.81
CA ARG A 194 13.26 -17.60 3.39
C ARG A 194 12.03 -18.32 2.81
N ASN A 195 10.83 -17.87 3.17
CA ASN A 195 9.56 -18.40 2.66
C ASN A 195 9.07 -17.70 1.37
N GLY A 196 9.89 -16.81 0.79
CA GLY A 196 9.57 -16.04 -0.42
C GLY A 196 8.70 -14.80 -0.19
N GLN A 197 8.28 -14.51 1.06
CA GLN A 197 7.51 -13.30 1.36
C GLN A 197 8.39 -12.06 1.33
N ARG A 198 7.86 -10.94 0.86
CA ARG A 198 8.55 -9.65 0.89
C ARG A 198 8.78 -9.18 2.33
N ILE A 199 9.91 -8.56 2.56
CA ILE A 199 10.19 -7.80 3.78
C ILE A 199 9.55 -6.42 3.63
N ILE A 200 8.38 -6.27 4.24
CA ILE A 200 7.57 -5.04 4.25
C ILE A 200 6.73 -5.04 5.51
N THR A 201 6.63 -3.87 6.15
CA THR A 201 5.93 -3.73 7.42
C THR A 201 5.01 -2.52 7.42
N LYS A 202 4.18 -2.43 8.46
CA LYS A 202 3.32 -1.28 8.71
C LYS A 202 3.12 -1.03 10.19
N ILE A 203 2.74 0.19 10.53
CA ILE A 203 2.32 0.51 11.88
C ILE A 203 1.29 1.63 11.84
N LYS A 204 0.28 1.58 12.71
CA LYS A 204 -0.82 2.55 12.71
C LYS A 204 -0.85 3.35 13.98
N CYS A 205 -1.27 4.61 13.90
CA CYS A 205 -1.37 5.49 15.06
C CYS A 205 -2.27 4.89 16.15
N LYS A 206 -3.34 4.20 15.74
CA LYS A 206 -4.28 3.53 16.65
C LYS A 206 -3.68 2.33 17.40
N ASP A 207 -2.54 1.79 16.95
CA ASP A 207 -1.90 0.64 17.58
C ASP A 207 -1.23 1.01 18.93
N PHE A 208 -1.02 2.31 19.18
CA PHE A 208 -0.43 2.85 20.42
C PHE A 208 -1.44 3.46 21.39
N ARG A 209 -2.70 3.57 20.98
CA ARG A 209 -3.77 4.13 21.83
C ARG A 209 -4.53 2.98 22.48
N CYS A 210 -4.60 2.97 23.81
CA CYS A 210 -5.63 2.20 24.50
C CYS A 210 -6.95 2.96 24.33
N PRO A 211 -8.05 2.33 23.90
CA PRO A 211 -9.36 2.97 23.86
C PRO A 211 -9.85 3.35 25.26
#